data_AF-A0A4Q5Z828-F1
#
_entry.id   AF-A0A4Q5Z828-F1
#
_cell.length_a   1.000
_cell.length_b   1.000
_cell.length_c   1.000
_cell.angle_alpha   90.00
_cell.angle_beta   90.00
_cell.angle_gamma   90.00
#
_symmetry.space_group_name_H-M   'P 1'
#
loop_
_entity.id
_entity.type
_entity.pdbx_description
1 polymer ?
#
loop_
_entity_poly.entity_id
_entity_poly.type
_entity_poly.pdbx_seq_one_letter_code
_entity_poly.pdbx_strand_id
1 'polypeptide(L)'
;EYGAATQLEKIDMLDFADIVAVNKFDKRGAMDALRDVKKQYQRNHKLFDRDSETMPVFGSIASQFNDPGTNTLYRALMDTVVAKTGADLKSDFHPSEELSEKIFIIPPARTRYLSEIAENNRAYDKRSAEQADIAQKLFGIHKTIETLQETKIEDKDRLIKELQEVYQKVTLDIDPKNLQLLQNWEAKKRHYQDEFYVFKVRDKELKIRTHSESLSHSQIPKVAVPKFEAWGEILKWALTENFPGEFPYAAGIYPFKREGEDPTRMFAGEGGPERTNKRFHYVSKGLPAARLSTAFDSVTLYGQDPDHRPDIYGKIGNSGVSVPSLDDAKKLYSGFNLADPKTSVSMTINGPAPTITAFFMNAAIDQQCELYIKANGMEEEVQAKIDAIYKDKGVDRPYYSSAVGSGRAAEGSSEALPEGNNGLGLVLLGVTGDMVLPADVYAKIKADTLKAVR
;
A
#
# COMPACT_ATOMS: atom_id res chain seq x y z
N GLU A 1 25.39 0.75 -21.72
CA GLU A 1 26.27 1.75 -21.08
C GLU A 1 26.85 2.60 -22.20
N TYR A 2 27.16 3.86 -21.92
CA TYR A 2 27.84 4.70 -22.91
C TYR A 2 29.29 4.19 -23.06
N GLY A 3 29.74 4.00 -24.30
CA GLY A 3 31.08 3.52 -24.59
C GLY A 3 32.15 4.59 -24.29
N ALA A 4 33.42 4.21 -24.41
CA ALA A 4 34.53 5.16 -24.28
C ALA A 4 34.48 6.22 -25.39
N ALA A 5 34.89 7.46 -25.08
CA ALA A 5 34.89 8.58 -26.03
C ALA A 5 35.64 8.29 -27.34
N THR A 6 36.71 7.49 -27.29
CA THR A 6 37.49 7.08 -28.48
C THR A 6 36.72 6.20 -29.46
N GLN A 7 35.59 5.62 -29.05
CA GLN A 7 34.73 4.86 -29.96
C GLN A 7 33.89 5.79 -30.87
N LEU A 8 33.69 7.06 -30.48
CA LEU A 8 32.88 8.00 -31.25
C LEU A 8 33.49 8.31 -32.62
N GLU A 9 34.82 8.28 -32.73
CA GLU A 9 35.56 8.46 -34.00
C GLU A 9 35.31 7.34 -35.02
N LYS A 10 34.73 6.21 -34.59
CA LYS A 10 34.40 5.07 -35.46
C LYS A 10 32.92 5.04 -35.87
N ILE A 11 32.14 6.03 -35.44
CA ILE A 11 30.70 6.09 -35.73
C ILE A 11 30.50 6.99 -36.94
N ASP A 12 30.54 6.40 -38.13
CA ASP A 12 30.37 7.12 -39.41
C ASP A 12 29.10 7.97 -39.45
N MET A 13 28.03 7.54 -38.76
CA MET A 13 26.76 8.28 -38.72
C MET A 13 26.91 9.70 -38.14
N LEU A 14 27.91 9.95 -37.28
CA LEU A 14 28.17 11.28 -36.73
C LEU A 14 28.67 12.28 -37.79
N ASP A 15 29.25 11.79 -38.89
CA ASP A 15 29.67 12.64 -40.02
C ASP A 15 28.48 13.13 -40.86
N PHE A 16 27.38 12.38 -40.87
CA PHE A 16 26.23 12.64 -41.76
C PHE A 16 25.01 13.20 -41.02
N ALA A 17 24.90 12.98 -39.72
CA ALA A 17 23.72 13.34 -38.96
C ALA A 17 23.51 14.87 -38.91
N ASP A 18 22.29 15.34 -39.20
CA ASP A 18 21.91 16.73 -38.95
C ASP A 18 21.58 16.97 -37.48
N ILE A 19 21.07 15.95 -36.81
CA ILE A 19 20.69 15.95 -35.39
C ILE A 19 21.10 14.62 -34.78
N VAL A 20 21.62 14.66 -33.57
CA VAL A 20 21.98 13.46 -32.80
C VAL A 20 21.15 13.41 -31.52
N ALA A 21 20.55 12.26 -31.25
CA ALA A 21 19.83 11.99 -30.00
C ALA A 21 20.60 11.00 -29.13
N VAL A 22 21.08 11.46 -27.97
CA VAL A 22 21.68 10.62 -26.93
C VAL A 22 20.57 10.16 -25.99
N ASN A 23 19.86 9.11 -26.41
CA ASN A 23 18.73 8.55 -25.66
C ASN A 23 19.19 7.68 -24.47
N LYS A 24 18.29 7.38 -23.53
CA LYS A 24 18.57 6.74 -22.23
C LYS A 24 19.48 7.62 -21.38
N PHE A 25 19.19 8.92 -21.39
CA PHE A 25 19.90 9.94 -20.60
C PHE A 25 19.80 9.71 -19.08
N ASP A 26 18.94 8.78 -18.67
CA ASP A 26 18.74 8.29 -17.32
C ASP A 26 19.89 7.40 -16.79
N LYS A 27 20.83 7.00 -17.66
CA LYS A 27 21.95 6.10 -17.35
C LYS A 27 23.18 6.84 -16.83
N ARG A 28 24.01 6.15 -16.05
CA ARG A 28 25.29 6.69 -15.55
C ARG A 28 26.20 7.08 -16.72
N GLY A 29 26.83 8.24 -16.61
CA GLY A 29 27.74 8.79 -17.63
C GLY A 29 27.03 9.49 -18.80
N ALA A 30 25.71 9.71 -18.73
CA ALA A 30 24.96 10.39 -19.79
C ALA A 30 25.45 11.82 -20.06
N MET A 31 25.77 12.59 -19.01
CA MET A 31 26.31 13.95 -19.16
C MET A 31 27.67 13.97 -19.86
N ASP A 32 28.58 13.07 -19.47
CA ASP A 32 29.87 12.93 -20.14
C ASP A 32 29.68 12.48 -21.60
N ALA A 33 28.79 11.53 -21.85
CA ALA A 33 28.46 11.08 -23.19
C ALA A 33 27.90 12.21 -24.06
N LEU A 34 27.01 13.06 -23.52
CA LEU A 34 26.49 14.22 -24.24
C LEU A 34 27.60 15.17 -24.65
N ARG A 35 28.47 15.53 -23.70
CA ARG A 35 29.61 16.41 -23.93
C ARG A 35 30.55 15.85 -24.99
N ASP A 36 30.88 14.56 -24.87
CA ASP A 36 31.83 13.91 -25.76
C ASP A 36 31.27 13.78 -27.19
N VAL A 37 29.97 13.48 -27.34
CA VAL A 37 29.28 13.47 -28.63
C VAL A 37 29.15 14.88 -29.23
N LYS A 38 28.83 15.91 -28.43
CA LYS A 38 28.82 17.32 -28.88
C LYS A 38 30.19 17.73 -29.45
N LYS A 39 31.28 17.41 -28.73
CA LYS A 39 32.64 17.68 -29.20
C LYS A 39 33.01 16.89 -30.45
N GLN A 40 32.60 15.63 -30.55
CA GLN A 40 32.87 14.84 -31.74
C GLN A 40 32.11 15.37 -32.95
N TYR A 41 30.82 15.72 -32.80
CA TYR A 41 30.01 16.35 -33.84
C TYR A 41 30.69 17.63 -34.35
N GLN A 42 31.11 18.50 -33.44
CA GLN A 42 31.82 19.73 -33.77
C GLN A 42 33.08 19.47 -34.64
N ARG A 43 33.85 18.44 -34.30
CA ARG A 43 35.07 18.04 -35.04
C ARG A 43 34.74 17.51 -36.43
N ASN A 44 33.78 16.60 -36.52
CA ASN A 44 33.38 15.96 -37.78
C ASN A 44 32.86 16.99 -38.80
N HIS A 45 32.11 17.99 -38.32
CA HIS A 45 31.54 19.08 -39.14
C HIS A 45 32.45 20.31 -39.24
N LYS A 46 33.66 20.28 -38.65
CA LYS A 46 34.67 21.37 -38.66
C LYS A 46 34.17 22.72 -38.10
N LEU A 47 33.24 22.69 -37.14
CA LEU A 47 32.58 23.87 -36.54
C LEU A 47 33.37 24.44 -35.34
N PHE A 48 34.69 24.62 -35.48
CA PHE A 48 35.58 25.04 -34.38
C PHE A 48 35.37 26.49 -33.91
N ASP A 49 34.65 27.29 -34.69
CA ASP A 49 34.27 28.67 -34.42
C ASP A 49 33.00 28.81 -33.57
N ARG A 50 32.25 27.71 -33.35
CA ARG A 50 31.02 27.68 -32.55
C ARG A 50 31.25 27.03 -31.19
N ASP A 51 30.42 27.36 -30.20
CA ASP A 51 30.44 26.66 -28.91
C ASP A 51 29.91 25.23 -29.08
N SER A 52 30.64 24.25 -28.54
CA SER A 52 30.23 22.85 -28.47
C SER A 52 28.84 22.65 -27.85
N GLU A 53 28.41 23.52 -26.93
CA GLU A 53 27.09 23.41 -26.31
C GLU A 53 25.93 23.68 -27.29
N THR A 54 26.19 24.41 -28.38
CA THR A 54 25.20 24.73 -29.42
C THR A 54 25.05 23.67 -30.51
N MET A 55 25.86 22.60 -30.45
CA MET A 55 25.77 21.51 -31.44
C MET A 55 24.40 20.82 -31.34
N PRO A 56 23.83 20.34 -32.46
CA PRO A 56 22.50 19.73 -32.52
C PRO A 56 22.50 18.29 -31.95
N VAL A 57 22.97 18.15 -30.71
CA VAL A 57 23.06 16.90 -29.96
C VAL A 57 22.25 17.04 -28.68
N PHE A 58 21.21 16.22 -28.56
CA PHE A 58 20.22 16.33 -27.50
C PHE A 58 20.22 15.07 -26.63
N GLY A 59 20.27 15.25 -25.31
CA GLY A 59 20.01 14.17 -24.36
C GLY A 59 18.51 13.94 -24.24
N SER A 60 18.06 12.69 -24.30
CA SER A 60 16.63 12.37 -24.18
C SER A 60 16.36 11.11 -23.36
N ILE A 61 15.19 11.06 -22.74
CA ILE A 61 14.70 9.91 -21.98
C ILE A 61 13.34 9.52 -22.55
N ALA A 62 13.33 8.78 -23.66
CA ALA A 62 12.08 8.38 -24.33
C ALA A 62 11.14 7.53 -23.45
N SER A 63 11.66 6.90 -22.39
CA SER A 63 10.85 6.14 -21.42
C SER A 63 10.14 7.03 -20.38
N GLN A 64 10.47 8.32 -20.33
CA GLN A 64 9.85 9.29 -19.42
C GLN A 64 8.74 10.03 -20.15
N PHE A 65 7.54 10.01 -19.58
CA PHE A 65 6.42 10.78 -20.12
C PHE A 65 6.74 12.28 -20.06
N ASN A 66 6.47 12.98 -21.17
CA ASN A 66 6.69 14.42 -21.31
C ASN A 66 8.13 14.86 -20.95
N ASP A 67 9.12 14.09 -21.41
CA ASP A 67 10.54 14.39 -21.20
C ASP A 67 10.98 15.69 -21.89
N PRO A 68 11.57 16.67 -21.16
CA PRO A 68 12.03 17.94 -21.74
C PRO A 68 13.05 17.79 -22.88
N GLY A 69 13.97 16.82 -22.78
CA GLY A 69 14.98 16.55 -23.80
C GLY A 69 14.38 16.01 -25.10
N THR A 70 13.38 15.12 -24.99
CA THR A 70 12.60 14.63 -26.13
C THR A 70 11.80 15.77 -26.78
N ASN A 71 11.22 16.66 -25.96
CA ASN A 71 10.49 17.84 -26.42
C ASN A 71 11.39 18.83 -27.19
N THR A 72 12.61 19.05 -26.70
CA THR A 72 13.62 19.88 -27.38
C THR A 72 14.09 19.24 -28.68
N LEU A 73 14.33 17.92 -28.68
CA LEU A 73 14.67 17.16 -29.88
C LEU A 73 13.57 17.25 -30.95
N TYR A 74 12.30 17.14 -30.55
CA TYR A 74 11.16 17.31 -31.45
C TYR A 74 11.19 18.69 -32.13
N ARG A 75 11.41 19.77 -31.37
CA ARG A 75 11.46 21.13 -31.92
C ARG A 75 12.59 21.27 -32.94
N ALA A 76 13.81 20.84 -32.57
CA ALA A 76 14.96 20.89 -33.46
C ALA A 76 14.74 20.09 -34.76
N LEU A 77 14.08 18.93 -34.66
CA LEU A 77 13.73 18.11 -35.81
C LEU A 77 12.74 18.84 -36.74
N MET A 78 11.68 19.41 -36.17
CA MET A 78 10.68 20.17 -36.94
C MET A 78 11.32 21.35 -37.68
N ASP A 79 12.12 22.16 -36.97
CA ASP A 79 12.79 23.32 -37.56
C ASP A 79 13.77 22.92 -38.67
N THR A 80 14.49 21.80 -38.48
CA THR A 80 15.41 21.26 -39.50
C THR A 80 14.68 20.76 -40.74
N VAL A 81 13.53 20.09 -40.57
CA VAL A 81 12.70 19.63 -41.70
C VAL A 81 12.16 20.81 -42.49
N VAL A 82 11.64 21.85 -41.82
CA VAL A 82 11.15 23.08 -42.47
C VAL A 82 12.28 23.76 -43.23
N ALA A 83 13.46 23.92 -42.61
CA ALA A 83 14.61 24.56 -43.24
C ALA A 83 15.10 23.81 -44.49
N LYS A 84 15.06 22.47 -44.50
CA LYS A 84 15.54 21.65 -45.62
C LYS A 84 14.53 21.49 -46.76
N THR A 85 13.24 21.45 -46.42
CA THR A 85 12.19 21.08 -47.40
C THR A 85 11.33 22.27 -47.83
N GLY A 86 11.33 23.37 -47.05
CA GLY A 86 10.40 24.48 -47.24
C GLY A 86 8.95 24.15 -46.88
N ALA A 87 8.69 23.04 -46.19
CA ALA A 87 7.34 22.65 -45.77
C ALA A 87 6.74 23.64 -44.76
N ASP A 88 5.44 23.93 -44.86
CA ASP A 88 4.71 24.82 -43.92
C ASP A 88 4.27 24.05 -42.66
N LEU A 89 5.24 23.51 -41.92
CA LEU A 89 5.01 22.85 -40.63
C LEU A 89 5.22 23.85 -39.50
N LYS A 90 4.12 24.46 -39.03
CA LYS A 90 4.13 25.37 -37.87
C LYS A 90 3.84 24.61 -36.60
N SER A 91 4.74 24.71 -35.62
CA SER A 91 4.55 24.14 -34.28
C SER A 91 4.42 25.27 -33.27
N ASP A 92 3.30 25.30 -32.55
CA ASP A 92 3.04 26.22 -31.42
C ASP A 92 3.60 25.66 -30.09
N PHE A 93 4.34 24.55 -30.16
CA PHE A 93 4.93 23.93 -29.00
C PHE A 93 6.23 24.65 -28.61
N HIS A 94 6.27 25.11 -27.36
CA HIS A 94 7.43 25.75 -26.75
C HIS A 94 8.08 24.80 -25.75
N PRO A 95 9.26 24.23 -26.05
CA PRO A 95 9.98 23.40 -25.08
C PRO A 95 10.41 24.25 -23.87
N SER A 96 10.36 23.69 -22.67
CA SER A 96 10.99 24.30 -21.50
C SER A 96 12.51 24.25 -21.63
N GLU A 97 13.22 25.20 -21.02
CA GLU A 97 14.70 25.16 -20.91
C GLU A 97 15.19 24.14 -19.85
N GLU A 98 14.29 23.37 -19.26
CA GLU A 98 14.62 22.36 -18.27
C GLU A 98 15.39 21.20 -18.92
N LEU A 99 16.49 20.81 -18.29
CA LEU A 99 17.21 19.60 -18.69
C LEU A 99 16.37 18.37 -18.32
N SER A 100 16.51 17.29 -19.09
CA SER A 100 15.97 15.98 -18.73
C SER A 100 16.56 15.49 -17.42
N GLU A 101 15.91 15.80 -16.31
CA GLU A 101 16.23 15.27 -15.00
C GLU A 101 15.46 13.97 -14.76
N LYS A 102 16.21 12.95 -14.31
CA LYS A 102 15.65 11.65 -14.00
C LYS A 102 14.86 11.70 -12.69
N ILE A 103 13.58 11.37 -12.76
CA ILE A 103 12.78 11.07 -11.58
C ILE A 103 13.20 9.68 -11.07
N PHE A 104 13.98 9.63 -9.99
CA PHE A 104 14.36 8.38 -9.36
C PHE A 104 13.29 7.90 -8.38
N ILE A 105 12.67 6.74 -8.67
CA ILE A 105 11.89 6.02 -7.66
C ILE A 105 12.83 5.40 -6.62
N ILE A 106 13.94 4.77 -7.09
CA ILE A 106 15.00 4.22 -6.24
C ILE A 106 16.30 4.99 -6.54
N PRO A 107 16.89 5.66 -5.54
CA PRO A 107 18.16 6.36 -5.72
C PRO A 107 19.29 5.41 -6.17
N PRO A 108 20.24 5.85 -7.02
CA PRO A 108 21.36 5.02 -7.47
C PRO A 108 22.19 4.41 -6.34
N ALA A 109 22.29 5.11 -5.20
CA ALA A 109 22.99 4.63 -4.01
C ALA A 109 22.32 3.41 -3.35
N ARG A 110 21.06 3.12 -3.66
CA ARG A 110 20.27 2.03 -3.05
C ARG A 110 19.94 0.90 -4.03
N THR A 111 20.59 0.79 -5.18
CA THR A 111 20.30 -0.27 -6.16
C THR A 111 20.48 -1.69 -5.62
N ARG A 112 21.32 -1.86 -4.58
CA ARG A 112 21.60 -3.15 -3.91
C ARG A 112 20.73 -3.45 -2.69
N TYR A 113 19.68 -2.67 -2.43
CA TYR A 113 18.84 -2.81 -1.23
C TYR A 113 18.32 -4.24 -0.98
N LEU A 114 17.97 -5.00 -2.01
CA LEU A 114 17.52 -6.39 -1.85
C LEU A 114 18.65 -7.32 -1.41
N SER A 115 19.88 -7.09 -1.87
CA SER A 115 21.06 -7.82 -1.40
C SER A 115 21.35 -7.46 0.06
N GLU A 116 21.26 -6.17 0.42
CA GLU A 116 21.42 -5.71 1.80
C GLU A 116 20.41 -6.38 2.75
N ILE A 117 19.14 -6.51 2.34
CA ILE A 117 18.09 -7.20 3.11
C ILE A 117 18.44 -8.69 3.28
N ALA A 118 18.85 -9.37 2.21
CA ALA A 118 19.21 -10.79 2.29
C ALA A 118 20.45 -11.04 3.16
N GLU A 119 21.46 -10.17 3.06
CA GLU A 119 22.67 -10.20 3.92
C GLU A 119 22.30 -9.94 5.38
N ASN A 120 21.40 -9.00 5.65
CA ASN A 120 20.91 -8.71 7.00
C ASN A 120 20.20 -9.92 7.64
N ASN A 121 19.29 -10.56 6.90
CA ASN A 121 18.57 -11.74 7.41
C ASN A 121 19.53 -12.90 7.71
N ARG A 122 20.48 -13.19 6.82
CA ARG A 122 21.49 -14.24 7.06
C ARG A 122 22.42 -13.91 8.24
N ALA A 123 22.78 -12.63 8.40
CA ALA A 123 23.57 -12.19 9.54
C ALA A 123 22.78 -12.34 10.86
N TYR A 124 21.47 -12.07 10.83
CA TYR A 124 20.59 -12.30 11.97
C TYR A 124 20.52 -13.79 12.33
N ASP A 125 20.31 -14.68 11.37
CA ASP A 125 20.27 -16.13 11.59
C ASP A 125 21.58 -16.64 12.23
N LYS A 126 22.71 -16.19 11.69
CA LYS A 126 24.04 -16.52 12.23
C LYS A 126 24.19 -16.04 13.67
N ARG A 127 23.85 -14.78 13.96
CA ARG A 127 23.92 -14.23 15.31
C ARG A 127 23.00 -14.98 16.27
N SER A 128 21.79 -15.32 15.85
CA SER A 128 20.84 -16.08 16.68
C SER A 128 21.37 -17.46 17.03
N ALA A 129 22.00 -18.16 16.07
CA ALA A 129 22.66 -19.44 16.32
C ALA A 129 23.86 -19.32 17.26
N GLU A 130 24.72 -18.31 17.08
CA GLU A 130 25.87 -18.04 17.96
C GLU A 130 25.43 -17.75 19.40
N GLN A 131 24.39 -16.92 19.57
CA GLN A 131 23.84 -16.58 20.89
C GLN A 131 23.18 -17.78 21.57
N ALA A 132 22.49 -18.63 20.81
CA ALA A 132 21.93 -19.88 21.31
C ALA A 132 23.02 -20.86 21.78
N ASP A 133 24.13 -20.98 21.05
CA ASP A 133 25.27 -21.82 21.47
C ASP A 133 25.90 -21.32 22.78
N ILE A 134 26.06 -20.00 22.94
CA ILE A 134 26.55 -19.39 24.19
C ILE A 134 25.59 -19.67 25.34
N ALA A 135 24.28 -19.48 25.12
CA ALA A 135 23.26 -19.80 26.12
C ALA A 135 23.28 -21.29 26.52
N GLN A 136 23.51 -22.20 25.56
CA GLN A 136 23.64 -23.63 25.83
C GLN A 136 24.85 -23.95 26.71
N LYS A 137 26.00 -23.30 26.46
CA LYS A 137 27.20 -23.43 27.31
C LYS A 137 26.92 -22.96 28.74
N LEU A 138 26.29 -21.79 28.89
CA LEU A 138 25.91 -21.25 30.20
C LEU A 138 24.97 -22.21 30.95
N PHE A 139 23.98 -22.79 30.28
CA PHE A 139 23.08 -23.79 30.87
C PHE A 139 23.83 -25.03 31.35
N GLY A 140 24.75 -25.56 30.54
CA GLY A 140 25.59 -26.70 30.91
C GLY A 140 26.45 -26.44 32.15
N ILE A 141 27.10 -25.28 32.21
CA ILE A 141 27.90 -24.88 33.38
C ILE A 141 27.00 -24.74 34.62
N HIS A 142 25.84 -24.08 34.48
CA HIS A 142 24.89 -23.90 35.55
C HIS A 142 24.38 -25.23 36.13
N LYS A 143 23.94 -26.16 35.26
CA LYS A 143 23.50 -27.51 35.68
C LYS A 143 24.61 -28.32 36.35
N THR A 144 25.85 -28.15 35.87
CA THR A 144 27.02 -28.80 36.49
C THR A 144 27.25 -28.27 37.90
N ILE A 145 27.16 -26.95 38.11
CA ILE A 145 27.28 -26.33 39.44
C ILE A 145 26.18 -26.84 40.37
N GLU A 146 24.91 -26.88 39.92
CA GLU A 146 23.79 -27.41 40.72
C GLU A 146 24.04 -28.85 41.15
N THR A 147 24.46 -29.70 40.21
CA THR A 147 24.76 -31.12 40.48
C THR A 147 25.89 -31.29 41.51
N LEU A 148 26.96 -30.49 41.40
CA LEU A 148 28.08 -30.53 42.34
C LEU A 148 27.68 -30.05 43.74
N GLN A 149 26.77 -29.08 43.86
CA GLN A 149 26.27 -28.60 45.15
C GLN A 149 25.56 -29.70 45.93
N GLU A 150 24.75 -30.52 45.23
CA GLU A 150 23.98 -31.63 45.79
C GLU A 150 24.82 -32.88 46.08
N THR A 151 25.96 -33.02 45.41
CA THR A 151 26.83 -34.20 45.57
C THR A 151 27.77 -34.04 46.77
N LYS A 152 28.11 -35.16 47.42
CA LYS A 152 29.13 -35.25 48.47
C LYS A 152 30.47 -35.65 47.87
N ILE A 153 31.14 -34.68 47.23
CA ILE A 153 32.51 -34.82 46.71
C ILE A 153 33.45 -33.95 47.56
N GLU A 154 34.65 -34.46 47.85
CA GLU A 154 35.73 -33.66 48.43
C GLU A 154 36.16 -32.54 47.45
N ASP A 155 36.59 -31.39 47.97
CA ASP A 155 37.00 -30.21 47.17
C ASP A 155 35.93 -29.59 46.23
N LYS A 156 34.64 -29.90 46.42
CA LYS A 156 33.57 -29.36 45.55
C LYS A 156 33.50 -27.83 45.50
N ASP A 157 33.82 -27.14 46.60
CA ASP A 157 33.73 -25.68 46.68
C ASP A 157 34.75 -24.99 45.76
N ARG A 158 35.93 -25.60 45.59
CA ARG A 158 36.94 -25.12 44.65
C ARG A 158 36.45 -25.30 43.20
N LEU A 159 35.93 -26.48 42.86
CA LEU A 159 35.41 -26.75 41.51
C LEU A 159 34.24 -25.84 41.15
N ILE A 160 33.32 -25.59 42.10
CA ILE A 160 32.21 -24.66 41.91
C ILE A 160 32.72 -23.24 41.65
N LYS A 161 33.72 -22.77 42.40
CA LYS A 161 34.30 -21.44 42.18
C LYS A 161 34.94 -21.31 40.80
N GLU A 162 35.72 -22.30 40.36
CA GLU A 162 36.32 -22.31 39.03
C GLU A 162 35.24 -22.29 37.93
N LEU A 163 34.16 -23.07 38.07
CA LEU A 163 33.02 -23.05 37.15
C LEU A 163 32.25 -21.71 37.16
N GLN A 164 32.10 -21.06 38.32
CA GLN A 164 31.48 -19.74 38.43
C GLN A 164 32.32 -18.66 37.72
N GLU A 165 33.64 -18.73 37.81
CA GLU A 165 34.54 -17.83 37.08
C GLU A 165 34.44 -18.05 35.55
N VAL A 166 34.32 -19.30 35.10
CA VAL A 166 34.06 -19.60 33.67
C VAL A 166 32.68 -19.11 33.25
N TYR A 167 31.65 -19.32 34.08
CA TYR A 167 30.29 -18.83 33.82
C TYR A 167 30.27 -17.31 33.63
N GLN A 168 30.93 -16.56 34.52
CA GLN A 168 31.06 -15.11 34.43
C GLN A 168 31.74 -14.67 33.13
N LYS A 169 32.81 -15.35 32.70
CA LYS A 169 33.51 -15.07 31.44
C LYS A 169 32.61 -15.31 30.22
N VAL A 170 31.95 -16.46 30.14
CA VAL A 170 31.04 -16.81 29.03
C VAL A 170 29.82 -15.88 28.99
N THR A 171 29.37 -15.38 30.15
CA THR A 171 28.27 -14.41 30.24
C THR A 171 28.62 -13.07 29.57
N LEU A 172 29.89 -12.75 29.35
CA LEU A 172 30.27 -11.54 28.61
C LEU A 172 29.99 -11.66 27.10
N ASP A 173 29.86 -12.87 26.58
CA ASP A 173 29.63 -13.13 25.15
C ASP A 173 28.14 -13.15 24.77
N ILE A 174 27.24 -13.25 25.76
CA ILE A 174 25.79 -13.20 25.52
C ILE A 174 25.27 -11.75 25.53
N ASP A 175 24.39 -11.44 24.59
CA ASP A 175 23.70 -10.14 24.55
C ASP A 175 22.86 -9.96 25.84
N PRO A 176 22.97 -8.82 26.54
CA PRO A 176 22.22 -8.58 27.77
C PRO A 176 20.70 -8.74 27.62
N LYS A 177 20.13 -8.44 26.44
CA LYS A 177 18.69 -8.63 26.19
C LYS A 177 18.33 -10.10 26.12
N ASN A 178 19.20 -10.93 25.55
CA ASN A 178 19.01 -12.38 25.47
C ASN A 178 19.11 -13.00 26.87
N LEU A 179 20.05 -12.52 27.69
CA LEU A 179 20.15 -12.94 29.08
C LEU A 179 18.90 -12.56 29.88
N GLN A 180 18.39 -11.34 29.71
CA GLN A 180 17.15 -10.89 30.34
C GLN A 180 15.94 -11.74 29.90
N LEU A 181 15.88 -12.13 28.62
CA LEU A 181 14.84 -13.03 28.11
C LEU A 181 14.88 -14.39 28.81
N LEU A 182 16.07 -14.99 28.93
CA LEU A 182 16.25 -16.27 29.63
C LEU A 182 15.86 -16.20 31.10
N GLN A 183 16.26 -15.14 31.80
CA GLN A 183 15.92 -14.92 33.21
C GLN A 183 14.40 -14.77 33.43
N ASN A 184 13.69 -14.17 32.47
CA ASN A 184 12.25 -13.92 32.58
C ASN A 184 11.40 -14.96 31.84
N TRP A 185 12.01 -16.04 31.33
CA TRP A 185 11.34 -17.03 30.50
C TRP A 185 10.13 -17.69 31.19
N GLU A 186 10.27 -18.06 32.47
CA GLU A 186 9.16 -18.65 33.23
C GLU A 186 8.01 -17.67 33.46
N ALA A 187 8.31 -16.40 33.78
CA ALA A 187 7.29 -15.37 33.90
C ALA A 187 6.56 -15.15 32.56
N LYS A 188 7.31 -15.16 31.46
CA LYS A 188 6.77 -15.03 30.11
C LYS A 188 5.84 -16.20 29.75
N LYS A 189 6.23 -17.45 30.03
CA LYS A 189 5.35 -18.61 29.82
C LYS A 189 4.07 -18.50 30.64
N ARG A 190 4.17 -18.07 31.91
CA ARG A 190 3.00 -17.90 32.79
C ARG A 190 1.98 -16.93 32.22
N HIS A 191 2.40 -15.81 31.62
CA HIS A 191 1.47 -14.88 30.97
C HIS A 191 0.54 -15.56 29.93
N TYR A 192 1.02 -16.58 29.21
CA TYR A 192 0.20 -17.33 28.24
C TYR A 192 -0.55 -18.52 28.86
N GLN A 193 -0.23 -18.90 30.10
CA GLN A 193 -0.85 -20.00 30.84
C GLN A 193 -1.90 -19.54 31.86
N ASP A 194 -1.81 -18.31 32.36
CA ASP A 194 -2.79 -17.68 33.25
C ASP A 194 -4.16 -17.61 32.57
N GLU A 195 -5.27 -17.60 33.31
CA GLU A 195 -6.63 -17.60 32.74
C GLU A 195 -6.86 -16.45 31.74
N PHE A 196 -6.27 -15.28 32.03
CA PHE A 196 -6.35 -14.09 31.20
C PHE A 196 -4.97 -13.54 30.86
N TYR A 197 -4.75 -13.24 29.58
CA TYR A 197 -3.66 -12.41 29.12
C TYR A 197 -4.09 -10.95 29.16
N VAL A 198 -3.37 -10.14 29.94
CA VAL A 198 -3.67 -8.72 30.15
C VAL A 198 -2.61 -7.87 29.45
N PHE A 199 -3.04 -6.97 28.57
CA PHE A 199 -2.14 -6.04 27.89
C PHE A 199 -2.80 -4.68 27.68
N LYS A 200 -1.98 -3.65 27.57
CA LYS A 200 -2.44 -2.27 27.43
C LYS A 200 -2.31 -1.82 25.97
N VAL A 201 -3.40 -1.34 25.38
CA VAL A 201 -3.40 -0.69 24.07
C VAL A 201 -3.83 0.76 24.26
N ARG A 202 -2.88 1.69 24.06
CA ARG A 202 -3.02 3.11 24.42
C ARG A 202 -3.39 3.23 25.91
N ASP A 203 -4.55 3.77 26.25
CA ASP A 203 -5.03 3.95 27.63
C ASP A 203 -6.01 2.86 28.08
N LYS A 204 -6.25 1.83 27.26
CA LYS A 204 -7.20 0.75 27.56
C LYS A 204 -6.48 -0.54 27.93
N GLU A 205 -6.86 -1.12 29.07
CA GLU A 205 -6.47 -2.47 29.45
C GLU A 205 -7.41 -3.47 28.76
N LEU A 206 -6.83 -4.41 28.03
CA LEU A 206 -7.54 -5.49 27.36
C LEU A 206 -7.20 -6.81 28.04
N LYS A 207 -8.23 -7.62 28.28
CA LYS A 207 -8.12 -8.95 28.87
C LYS A 207 -8.64 -9.97 27.88
N ILE A 208 -7.84 -10.98 27.57
CA ILE A 208 -8.20 -12.06 26.65
C ILE A 208 -8.05 -13.38 27.37
N ARG A 209 -9.07 -14.24 27.32
CA ARG A 209 -8.96 -15.61 27.84
C ARG A 209 -7.90 -16.37 27.05
N THR A 210 -6.96 -17.00 27.75
CA THR A 210 -5.87 -17.76 27.12
C THR A 210 -6.29 -19.17 26.70
N HIS A 211 -7.38 -19.69 27.25
CA HIS A 211 -7.88 -21.03 26.97
C HIS A 211 -9.32 -21.00 26.44
N SER A 212 -9.68 -22.03 25.69
CA SER A 212 -11.05 -22.36 25.32
C SER A 212 -11.40 -23.74 25.88
N GLU A 213 -12.52 -23.84 26.58
CA GLU A 213 -13.02 -25.11 27.11
C GLU A 213 -13.70 -25.94 26.00
N SER A 214 -13.29 -27.20 25.88
CA SER A 214 -13.90 -28.16 24.96
C SER A 214 -15.16 -28.82 25.55
N LEU A 215 -15.92 -29.55 24.74
CA LEU A 215 -17.10 -30.32 25.20
C LEU A 215 -16.76 -31.38 26.27
N SER A 216 -15.50 -31.82 26.35
CA SER A 216 -15.01 -32.74 27.38
C SER A 216 -14.36 -32.02 28.57
N HIS A 217 -14.61 -30.72 28.74
CA HIS A 217 -14.07 -29.86 29.79
C HIS A 217 -12.53 -29.70 29.79
N SER A 218 -11.87 -30.12 28.73
CA SER A 218 -10.43 -29.87 28.56
C SER A 218 -10.19 -28.41 28.19
N GLN A 219 -9.27 -27.76 28.92
CA GLN A 219 -8.83 -26.39 28.67
C GLN A 219 -7.80 -26.38 27.55
N ILE A 220 -8.19 -25.98 26.35
CA ILE A 220 -7.33 -25.93 25.18
C ILE A 220 -6.66 -24.55 25.10
N PRO A 221 -5.32 -24.45 25.19
CA PRO A 221 -4.64 -23.17 25.11
C PRO A 221 -4.75 -22.57 23.70
N LYS A 222 -5.04 -21.27 23.62
CA LYS A 222 -5.00 -20.50 22.36
C LYS A 222 -3.57 -20.38 21.82
N VAL A 223 -2.58 -20.33 22.71
CA VAL A 223 -1.14 -20.32 22.38
C VAL A 223 -0.45 -21.39 23.24
N ALA A 224 0.11 -22.41 22.61
CA ALA A 224 0.86 -23.45 23.30
C ALA A 224 2.26 -22.95 23.67
N VAL A 225 2.67 -23.13 24.93
CA VAL A 225 4.01 -22.76 25.40
C VAL A 225 4.99 -23.93 25.22
N PRO A 226 6.23 -23.68 24.73
CA PRO A 226 7.21 -24.75 24.61
C PRO A 226 7.72 -25.20 25.98
N LYS A 227 8.05 -26.49 26.07
CA LYS A 227 8.54 -27.16 27.30
C LYS A 227 10.06 -27.30 27.31
N PHE A 228 10.77 -26.43 26.61
CA PHE A 228 12.24 -26.45 26.59
C PHE A 228 12.80 -26.08 27.96
N GLU A 229 13.82 -26.82 28.39
CA GLU A 229 14.59 -26.52 29.60
C GLU A 229 15.95 -25.91 29.26
N ALA A 230 16.58 -26.41 28.19
CA ALA A 230 17.90 -25.97 27.75
C ALA A 230 17.85 -24.52 27.25
N TRP A 231 18.71 -23.66 27.81
CA TRP A 231 18.72 -22.23 27.46
C TRP A 231 19.06 -21.97 25.99
N GLY A 232 19.85 -22.84 25.35
CA GLY A 232 20.12 -22.73 23.92
C GLY A 232 18.87 -22.90 23.06
N GLU A 233 18.05 -23.91 23.34
CA GLU A 233 16.80 -24.16 22.62
C GLU A 233 15.75 -23.07 22.91
N ILE A 234 15.64 -22.61 24.15
CA ILE A 234 14.76 -21.49 24.52
C ILE A 234 15.15 -20.24 23.71
N LEU A 235 16.43 -19.88 23.71
CA LEU A 235 16.88 -18.66 23.06
C LEU A 235 16.78 -18.76 21.54
N LYS A 236 17.15 -19.89 20.95
CA LYS A 236 16.99 -20.16 19.52
C LYS A 236 15.53 -19.96 19.11
N TRP A 237 14.59 -20.62 19.78
CA TRP A 237 13.17 -20.50 19.50
C TRP A 237 12.66 -19.08 19.66
N ALA A 238 13.06 -18.38 20.72
CA ALA A 238 12.63 -17.01 20.99
C ALA A 238 13.17 -16.00 19.96
N LEU A 239 14.31 -16.26 19.33
CA LEU A 239 14.89 -15.39 18.30
C LEU A 239 14.36 -15.72 16.88
N THR A 240 13.99 -16.97 16.59
CA THR A 240 13.56 -17.37 15.24
C THR A 240 12.06 -17.42 15.06
N GLU A 241 11.29 -17.75 16.09
CA GLU A 241 9.85 -18.00 15.98
C GLU A 241 9.03 -17.16 16.95
N ASN A 242 9.41 -17.20 18.24
CA ASN A 242 8.80 -16.51 19.39
C ASN A 242 7.27 -16.69 19.51
N PHE A 243 6.71 -16.10 20.57
CA PHE A 243 5.27 -16.01 20.75
C PHE A 243 4.65 -15.02 19.74
N PRO A 244 3.36 -15.20 19.37
CA PRO A 244 2.63 -14.22 18.57
C PRO A 244 2.69 -12.82 19.23
N GLY A 245 2.78 -11.77 18.42
CA GLY A 245 2.90 -10.40 18.91
C GLY A 245 4.30 -10.00 19.36
N GLU A 246 5.30 -10.88 19.21
CA GLU A 246 6.68 -10.60 19.56
C GLU A 246 7.63 -10.89 18.40
N PHE A 247 8.70 -10.09 18.29
CA PHE A 247 9.71 -10.25 17.25
C PHE A 247 10.29 -11.69 17.25
N PRO A 248 10.46 -12.34 16.08
CA PRO A 248 10.33 -11.81 14.72
C PRO A 248 8.91 -11.88 14.13
N TYR A 249 7.90 -12.08 14.97
CA TYR A 249 6.47 -12.14 14.63
C TYR A 249 6.12 -13.32 13.71
N ALA A 250 6.93 -14.39 13.72
CA ALA A 250 6.71 -15.56 12.86
C ALA A 250 5.36 -16.23 13.12
N ALA A 251 4.91 -16.25 14.38
CA ALA A 251 3.62 -16.78 14.79
C ALA A 251 2.44 -15.78 14.70
N GLY A 252 2.69 -14.56 14.21
CA GLY A 252 1.70 -13.50 14.03
C GLY A 252 2.10 -12.17 14.66
N ILE A 253 1.59 -11.07 14.12
CA ILE A 253 1.90 -9.70 14.58
C ILE A 253 1.14 -9.27 15.85
N TYR A 254 0.15 -10.05 16.28
CA TYR A 254 -0.66 -9.78 17.48
C TYR A 254 -0.57 -10.95 18.45
N PRO A 255 -0.61 -10.72 19.78
CA PRO A 255 -0.57 -11.78 20.77
C PRO A 255 -1.71 -12.79 20.65
N PHE A 256 -2.90 -12.31 20.26
CA PHE A 256 -4.08 -13.12 20.00
C PHE A 256 -4.83 -12.60 18.77
N LYS A 257 -5.63 -13.47 18.16
CA LYS A 257 -6.61 -13.07 17.14
C LYS A 257 -7.68 -12.16 17.77
N ARG A 258 -8.27 -11.27 16.97
CA ARG A 258 -9.37 -10.41 17.43
C ARG A 258 -10.58 -11.26 17.81
N GLU A 259 -11.24 -10.87 18.90
CA GLU A 259 -12.56 -11.40 19.28
C GLU A 259 -13.65 -10.52 18.67
N GLY A 260 -14.70 -11.13 18.11
CA GLY A 260 -15.85 -10.42 17.54
C GLY A 260 -15.65 -9.81 16.14
N GLU A 261 -14.46 -9.93 15.55
CA GLU A 261 -14.20 -9.53 14.16
C GLU A 261 -13.43 -10.66 13.45
N ASP A 262 -14.17 -11.57 12.83
CA ASP A 262 -13.58 -12.63 12.00
C ASP A 262 -12.80 -12.00 10.83
N PRO A 263 -11.60 -12.51 10.48
CA PRO A 263 -10.82 -11.97 9.36
C PRO A 263 -11.53 -12.07 8.01
N THR A 264 -12.57 -12.91 7.90
CA THR A 264 -13.36 -13.11 6.68
C THR A 264 -13.73 -11.78 6.04
N ARG A 265 -13.40 -11.67 4.75
CA ARG A 265 -13.72 -10.52 3.91
C ARG A 265 -14.33 -11.04 2.63
N MET A 266 -15.59 -10.70 2.39
CA MET A 266 -16.36 -11.29 1.29
C MET A 266 -16.09 -10.49 0.00
N PHE A 267 -15.56 -11.19 -1.01
CA PHE A 267 -15.27 -10.64 -2.32
C PHE A 267 -16.53 -10.61 -3.18
N ALA A 268 -16.92 -9.43 -3.67
CA ALA A 268 -18.08 -9.26 -4.52
C ALA A 268 -17.86 -8.16 -5.57
N GLY A 269 -18.51 -8.35 -6.71
CA GLY A 269 -18.51 -7.42 -7.84
C GLY A 269 -19.13 -8.10 -9.05
N GLU A 270 -20.35 -7.67 -9.42
CA GLU A 270 -21.03 -8.13 -10.62
C GLU A 270 -22.06 -7.08 -11.09
N GLY A 271 -22.09 -6.82 -12.39
CA GLY A 271 -23.04 -5.89 -13.01
C GLY A 271 -22.81 -4.43 -12.59
N GLY A 272 -23.91 -3.71 -12.38
CA GLY A 272 -23.89 -2.33 -11.89
C GLY A 272 -23.71 -2.21 -10.37
N PRO A 273 -23.48 -0.98 -9.88
CA PRO A 273 -23.22 -0.73 -8.47
C PRO A 273 -24.37 -1.17 -7.56
N GLU A 274 -25.62 -1.04 -7.97
CA GLU A 274 -26.79 -1.43 -7.16
C GLU A 274 -26.89 -2.96 -6.98
N ARG A 275 -26.53 -3.74 -8.01
CA ARG A 275 -26.49 -5.22 -7.92
C ARG A 275 -25.39 -5.66 -6.95
N THR A 276 -24.23 -5.04 -7.03
CA THR A 276 -23.11 -5.34 -6.12
C THR A 276 -23.40 -4.85 -4.70
N ASN A 277 -24.03 -3.69 -4.53
CA ASN A 277 -24.50 -3.19 -3.22
C ASN A 277 -25.45 -4.18 -2.55
N LYS A 278 -26.45 -4.69 -3.29
CA LYS A 278 -27.35 -5.75 -2.82
C LYS A 278 -26.58 -7.00 -2.37
N ARG A 279 -25.54 -7.39 -3.11
CA ARG A 279 -24.68 -8.51 -2.72
C ARG A 279 -23.91 -8.21 -1.44
N PHE A 280 -23.36 -7.00 -1.28
CA PHE A 280 -22.67 -6.60 -0.05
C PHE A 280 -23.58 -6.71 1.16
N HIS A 281 -24.79 -6.15 1.11
CA HIS A 281 -25.77 -6.24 2.20
C HIS A 281 -26.12 -7.68 2.54
N TYR A 282 -26.29 -8.55 1.53
CA TYR A 282 -26.54 -9.96 1.73
C TYR A 282 -25.39 -10.67 2.47
N VAL A 283 -24.14 -10.46 2.05
CA VAL A 283 -22.98 -11.17 2.64
C VAL A 283 -22.53 -10.59 3.98
N SER A 284 -22.88 -9.34 4.29
CA SER A 284 -22.60 -8.73 5.59
C SER A 284 -23.72 -8.93 6.62
N LYS A 285 -24.85 -9.54 6.22
CA LYS A 285 -26.04 -9.65 7.07
C LYS A 285 -25.73 -10.43 8.35
N GLY A 286 -26.06 -9.83 9.49
CA GLY A 286 -25.87 -10.44 10.82
C GLY A 286 -24.42 -10.44 11.32
N LEU A 287 -23.46 -9.90 10.55
CA LEU A 287 -22.09 -9.76 11.00
C LEU A 287 -21.93 -8.48 11.85
N PRO A 288 -21.15 -8.53 12.94
CA PRO A 288 -20.93 -7.38 13.82
C PRO A 288 -20.08 -6.27 13.19
N ALA A 289 -19.39 -6.56 12.08
CA ALA A 289 -18.54 -5.64 11.34
C ALA A 289 -18.70 -5.86 9.82
N ALA A 290 -18.77 -4.77 9.06
CA ALA A 290 -18.90 -4.79 7.61
C ALA A 290 -17.50 -4.75 6.96
N ARG A 291 -17.01 -5.92 6.51
CA ARG A 291 -15.71 -6.08 5.85
C ARG A 291 -15.91 -6.41 4.38
N LEU A 292 -16.01 -5.37 3.55
CA LEU A 292 -16.33 -5.50 2.14
C LEU A 292 -15.06 -5.69 1.30
N SER A 293 -15.14 -6.45 0.21
CA SER A 293 -14.09 -6.47 -0.81
C SER A 293 -14.67 -6.36 -2.20
N THR A 294 -14.23 -5.36 -2.94
CA THR A 294 -14.78 -4.95 -4.22
C THR A 294 -13.92 -5.49 -5.37
N ALA A 295 -14.57 -6.13 -6.33
CA ALA A 295 -14.01 -6.55 -7.61
C ALA A 295 -14.56 -5.65 -8.73
N PHE A 296 -13.69 -4.98 -9.48
CA PHE A 296 -14.11 -4.12 -10.60
C PHE A 296 -14.10 -4.88 -11.92
N ASP A 297 -14.99 -4.50 -12.84
CA ASP A 297 -15.02 -5.07 -14.19
C ASP A 297 -13.79 -4.66 -15.01
N SER A 298 -13.55 -5.35 -16.13
CA SER A 298 -12.37 -5.05 -16.93
C SER A 298 -12.35 -3.64 -17.53
N VAL A 299 -13.51 -3.01 -17.74
CA VAL A 299 -13.59 -1.64 -18.27
C VAL A 299 -13.08 -0.64 -17.23
N THR A 300 -13.57 -0.74 -15.99
CA THR A 300 -13.12 0.07 -14.84
C THR A 300 -11.66 -0.22 -14.49
N LEU A 301 -11.20 -1.48 -14.55
CA LEU A 301 -9.81 -1.86 -14.25
C LEU A 301 -8.78 -1.16 -15.16
N TYR A 302 -9.19 -0.77 -16.37
CA TYR A 302 -8.37 -0.06 -17.36
C TYR A 302 -8.67 1.43 -17.45
N GLY A 303 -9.50 1.97 -16.54
CA GLY A 303 -9.81 3.40 -16.46
C GLY A 303 -10.56 3.92 -17.69
N GLN A 304 -11.42 3.08 -18.27
CA GLN A 304 -12.27 3.45 -19.39
C GLN A 304 -13.72 3.63 -18.92
N ASP A 305 -14.46 4.47 -19.63
CA ASP A 305 -15.90 4.58 -19.45
C ASP A 305 -16.62 3.47 -20.25
N PRO A 306 -17.81 3.03 -19.80
CA PRO A 306 -18.66 2.13 -20.59
C PRO A 306 -19.07 2.79 -21.91
N ASP A 307 -19.05 2.03 -22.99
CA ASP A 307 -19.38 2.48 -24.34
C ASP A 307 -20.19 1.39 -25.08
N HIS A 308 -20.99 1.81 -26.06
CA HIS A 308 -21.68 0.93 -27.00
C HIS A 308 -20.73 0.19 -27.96
N ARG A 309 -19.48 0.64 -28.09
CA ARG A 309 -18.47 -0.03 -28.91
C ARG A 309 -18.33 -1.51 -28.49
N PRO A 310 -18.45 -2.50 -29.40
CA PRO A 310 -18.56 -3.91 -29.02
C PRO A 310 -17.39 -4.49 -28.21
N ASP A 311 -16.18 -3.95 -28.38
CA ASP A 311 -14.99 -4.31 -27.61
C ASP A 311 -15.09 -3.91 -26.13
N ILE A 312 -15.87 -2.89 -25.80
CA ILE A 312 -16.16 -2.41 -24.44
C ILE A 312 -17.48 -3.01 -23.96
N TYR A 313 -18.56 -2.87 -24.74
CA TYR A 313 -19.93 -3.20 -24.33
C TYR A 313 -20.07 -4.61 -23.78
N GLY A 314 -19.48 -5.61 -24.44
CA GLY A 314 -19.54 -7.01 -24.00
C GLY A 314 -18.79 -7.32 -22.71
N LYS A 315 -18.06 -6.36 -22.14
CA LYS A 315 -17.25 -6.51 -20.93
C LYS A 315 -17.80 -5.75 -19.73
N ILE A 316 -18.74 -4.83 -19.94
CA ILE A 316 -19.29 -3.97 -18.89
C ILE A 316 -19.99 -4.82 -17.83
N GLY A 317 -19.59 -4.67 -16.57
CA GLY A 317 -20.17 -5.39 -15.42
C GLY A 317 -19.91 -6.91 -15.42
N ASN A 318 -19.09 -7.41 -16.33
CA ASN A 318 -18.65 -8.81 -16.35
C ASN A 318 -17.37 -8.96 -15.51
N SER A 319 -17.32 -10.03 -14.71
CA SER A 319 -16.20 -10.33 -13.81
C SER A 319 -15.89 -9.26 -12.75
N GLY A 320 -16.81 -8.32 -12.53
CA GLY A 320 -16.69 -7.25 -11.55
C GLY A 320 -17.80 -6.22 -11.69
N VAL A 321 -17.81 -5.23 -10.82
CA VAL A 321 -18.73 -4.09 -10.87
C VAL A 321 -18.22 -3.00 -11.81
N SER A 322 -19.11 -2.42 -12.61
CA SER A 322 -18.82 -1.24 -13.45
C SER A 322 -18.99 0.05 -12.64
N VAL A 323 -17.93 0.85 -12.49
CA VAL A 323 -17.92 2.09 -11.69
C VAL A 323 -17.22 3.23 -12.45
N PRO A 324 -17.89 3.87 -13.43
CA PRO A 324 -17.31 4.96 -14.20
C PRO A 324 -17.34 6.32 -13.48
N SER A 325 -18.23 6.51 -12.49
CA SER A 325 -18.43 7.81 -11.84
C SER A 325 -18.41 7.74 -10.30
N LEU A 326 -18.29 8.92 -9.68
CA LEU A 326 -18.48 9.08 -8.24
C LEU A 326 -19.86 8.61 -7.77
N ASP A 327 -20.91 8.88 -8.54
CA ASP A 327 -22.27 8.46 -8.18
C ASP A 327 -22.42 6.94 -8.17
N ASP A 328 -21.70 6.23 -9.05
CA ASP A 328 -21.64 4.77 -9.02
C ASP A 328 -20.94 4.26 -7.74
N ALA A 329 -19.90 4.93 -7.27
CA ALA A 329 -19.25 4.60 -5.99
C ALA A 329 -20.19 4.87 -4.80
N LYS A 330 -20.96 5.96 -4.82
CA LYS A 330 -21.99 6.26 -3.80
C LYS A 330 -23.06 5.17 -3.75
N LYS A 331 -23.59 4.76 -4.91
CA LYS A 331 -24.56 3.66 -5.03
C LYS A 331 -23.98 2.36 -4.49
N LEU A 332 -22.75 2.03 -4.90
CA LEU A 332 -22.06 0.80 -4.55
C LEU A 332 -21.94 0.60 -3.03
N TYR A 333 -21.62 1.67 -2.29
CA TYR A 333 -21.43 1.62 -0.85
C TYR A 333 -22.61 2.20 -0.04
N SER A 334 -23.75 2.46 -0.69
CA SER A 334 -24.93 2.98 0.00
C SER A 334 -25.40 2.05 1.12
N GLY A 335 -25.83 2.63 2.23
CA GLY A 335 -26.25 1.90 3.43
C GLY A 335 -25.10 1.42 4.34
N PHE A 336 -23.84 1.52 3.91
CA PHE A 336 -22.67 1.25 4.75
C PHE A 336 -22.00 2.56 5.15
N ASN A 337 -22.00 2.90 6.45
CA ASN A 337 -21.27 4.08 6.93
C ASN A 337 -19.76 3.85 6.82
N LEU A 338 -19.14 4.48 5.82
CA LEU A 338 -17.72 4.31 5.48
C LEU A 338 -16.76 4.91 6.51
N ALA A 339 -17.25 5.82 7.37
CA ALA A 339 -16.48 6.40 8.47
C ALA A 339 -16.67 5.64 9.80
N ASP A 340 -17.48 4.58 9.84
CA ASP A 340 -17.70 3.79 11.05
C ASP A 340 -16.47 2.90 11.35
N PRO A 341 -15.97 2.84 12.60
CA PRO A 341 -14.83 1.99 12.97
C PRO A 341 -15.06 0.48 12.78
N LYS A 342 -16.30 0.03 12.57
CA LYS A 342 -16.68 -1.36 12.27
C LYS A 342 -16.90 -1.61 10.78
N THR A 343 -16.71 -0.61 9.92
CA THR A 343 -16.76 -0.74 8.46
C THR A 343 -15.34 -0.64 7.90
N SER A 344 -15.00 -1.52 6.96
CA SER A 344 -13.76 -1.40 6.17
C SER A 344 -13.97 -1.93 4.77
N VAL A 345 -13.43 -1.23 3.77
CA VAL A 345 -13.62 -1.58 2.37
C VAL A 345 -12.27 -1.86 1.71
N SER A 346 -12.12 -3.04 1.15
CA SER A 346 -11.01 -3.37 0.27
C SER A 346 -11.44 -3.19 -1.18
N MET A 347 -10.61 -2.59 -2.01
CA MET A 347 -10.88 -2.34 -3.43
C MET A 347 -9.70 -2.86 -4.25
N THR A 348 -9.92 -3.85 -5.11
CA THR A 348 -8.82 -4.45 -5.90
C THR A 348 -8.68 -3.72 -7.23
N ILE A 349 -7.84 -2.69 -7.26
CA ILE A 349 -7.62 -1.82 -8.42
C ILE A 349 -6.14 -1.43 -8.55
N ASN A 350 -5.64 -1.26 -9.78
CA ASN A 350 -4.23 -0.97 -10.06
C ASN A 350 -4.04 0.35 -10.83
N GLY A 351 -4.17 0.33 -12.17
CA GLY A 351 -3.89 1.48 -13.03
C GLY A 351 -4.64 2.76 -12.63
N PRO A 352 -5.98 2.75 -12.58
CA PRO A 352 -6.77 3.92 -12.18
C PRO A 352 -7.04 3.97 -10.66
N ALA A 353 -6.22 3.31 -9.83
CA ALA A 353 -6.38 3.31 -8.38
C ALA A 353 -6.48 4.71 -7.75
N PRO A 354 -5.69 5.73 -8.18
CA PRO A 354 -5.84 7.09 -7.64
C PRO A 354 -7.24 7.67 -7.87
N THR A 355 -7.82 7.48 -9.06
CA THR A 355 -9.16 7.96 -9.42
C THR A 355 -10.25 7.25 -8.63
N ILE A 356 -10.21 5.92 -8.55
CA ILE A 356 -11.18 5.13 -7.78
C ILE A 356 -11.07 5.43 -6.27
N THR A 357 -9.86 5.65 -5.76
CA THR A 357 -9.66 6.10 -4.37
C THR A 357 -10.29 7.47 -4.14
N ALA A 358 -10.15 8.40 -5.09
CA ALA A 358 -10.80 9.71 -5.01
C ALA A 358 -12.33 9.57 -5.00
N PHE A 359 -12.91 8.68 -5.82
CA PHE A 359 -14.35 8.38 -5.76
C PHE A 359 -14.77 7.84 -4.40
N PHE A 360 -14.06 6.85 -3.86
CA PHE A 360 -14.35 6.28 -2.55
C PHE A 360 -14.28 7.31 -1.42
N MET A 361 -13.23 8.14 -1.39
CA MET A 361 -13.06 9.17 -0.37
C MET A 361 -14.18 10.22 -0.44
N ASN A 362 -14.55 10.68 -1.64
CA ASN A 362 -15.66 11.63 -1.79
C ASN A 362 -17.02 11.00 -1.46
N ALA A 363 -17.26 9.72 -1.79
CA ALA A 363 -18.45 9.02 -1.36
C ALA A 363 -18.57 8.95 0.17
N ALA A 364 -17.46 8.68 0.87
CA ALA A 364 -17.43 8.69 2.34
C ALA A 364 -17.69 10.08 2.93
N ILE A 365 -17.10 11.13 2.34
CA ILE A 365 -17.34 12.52 2.75
C ILE A 365 -18.80 12.88 2.56
N ASP A 366 -19.37 12.58 1.39
CA ASP A 366 -20.76 12.88 1.08
C ASP A 366 -21.72 12.13 2.01
N GLN A 367 -21.42 10.88 2.42
CA GLN A 367 -22.20 10.20 3.47
C GLN A 367 -22.22 10.99 4.79
N GLN A 368 -21.09 11.55 5.22
CA GLN A 368 -21.05 12.35 6.46
C GLN A 368 -21.75 13.70 6.28
N CYS A 369 -21.71 14.29 5.08
CA CYS A 369 -22.53 15.45 4.73
C CYS A 369 -24.03 15.12 4.83
N GLU A 370 -24.48 13.97 4.33
CA GLU A 370 -25.87 13.53 4.46
C GLU A 370 -26.31 13.37 5.92
N LEU A 371 -25.46 12.77 6.76
CA LEU A 371 -25.72 12.65 8.20
C LEU A 371 -25.83 14.03 8.86
N TYR A 372 -24.98 14.99 8.48
CA TYR A 372 -25.06 16.37 8.97
C TYR A 372 -26.36 17.06 8.51
N ILE A 373 -26.71 16.95 7.23
CA ILE A 373 -27.94 17.54 6.66
C ILE A 373 -29.15 17.06 7.45
N LYS A 374 -29.26 15.74 7.65
CA LYS A 374 -30.36 15.12 8.41
C LYS A 374 -30.37 15.52 9.88
N ALA A 375 -29.21 15.61 10.52
CA ALA A 375 -29.11 16.02 11.92
C ALA A 375 -29.52 17.49 12.15
N ASN A 376 -29.47 18.33 11.12
CA ASN A 376 -29.79 19.75 11.19
C ASN A 376 -31.11 20.12 10.50
N GLY A 377 -31.89 19.16 10.00
CA GLY A 377 -33.18 19.42 9.34
C GLY A 377 -33.06 20.20 8.03
N MET A 378 -31.94 20.05 7.32
CA MET A 378 -31.62 20.81 6.10
C MET A 378 -32.10 20.12 4.81
N GLU A 379 -32.85 19.03 4.91
CA GLU A 379 -33.23 18.20 3.75
C GLU A 379 -33.99 18.98 2.67
N GLU A 380 -34.98 19.81 3.04
CA GLU A 380 -35.77 20.59 2.09
C GLU A 380 -34.93 21.64 1.37
N GLU A 381 -34.05 22.34 2.09
CA GLU A 381 -33.15 23.35 1.52
C GLU A 381 -32.16 22.72 0.53
N VAL A 382 -31.55 21.60 0.92
CA VAL A 382 -30.62 20.86 0.08
C VAL A 382 -31.33 20.31 -1.16
N GLN A 383 -32.52 19.74 -0.99
CA GLN A 383 -33.30 19.22 -2.11
C GLN A 383 -33.64 20.33 -3.12
N ALA A 384 -34.07 21.50 -2.65
CA ALA A 384 -34.33 22.66 -3.52
C ALA A 384 -33.07 23.12 -4.28
N LYS A 385 -31.89 23.11 -3.65
CA LYS A 385 -30.62 23.42 -4.34
C LYS A 385 -30.30 22.41 -5.43
N ILE A 386 -30.46 21.12 -5.14
CA ILE A 386 -30.21 20.04 -6.11
C ILE A 386 -31.16 20.16 -7.30
N ASP A 387 -32.45 20.39 -7.04
CA ASP A 387 -33.46 20.55 -8.09
C ASP A 387 -33.17 21.76 -8.97
N ALA A 388 -32.70 22.86 -8.38
CA ALA A 388 -32.26 24.04 -9.14
C ALA A 388 -31.05 23.72 -10.05
N ILE A 389 -30.06 22.97 -9.55
CA ILE A 389 -28.88 22.55 -10.33
C ILE A 389 -29.29 21.67 -11.52
N TYR A 390 -30.17 20.69 -11.31
CA TYR A 390 -30.58 19.77 -12.36
C TYR A 390 -31.54 20.41 -13.37
N LYS A 391 -32.40 21.33 -12.90
CA LYS A 391 -33.23 22.16 -13.78
C LYS A 391 -32.38 23.02 -14.71
N ASP A 392 -31.30 23.63 -14.22
CA ASP A 392 -30.37 24.43 -15.02
C ASP A 392 -29.61 23.57 -16.05
N LYS A 393 -29.16 22.38 -15.65
CA LYS A 393 -28.47 21.43 -16.54
C LYS A 393 -29.39 20.83 -17.61
N GLY A 394 -30.70 20.82 -17.42
CA GLY A 394 -31.67 20.23 -18.35
C GLY A 394 -31.55 18.72 -18.51
N VAL A 395 -31.04 18.02 -17.48
CA VAL A 395 -30.88 16.55 -17.47
C VAL A 395 -31.52 15.96 -16.22
N ASP A 396 -31.83 14.67 -16.25
CA ASP A 396 -32.41 13.98 -15.11
C ASP A 396 -31.38 13.70 -14.01
N ARG A 397 -31.84 13.74 -12.76
CA ARG A 397 -31.01 13.44 -11.60
C ARG A 397 -30.66 11.94 -11.55
N PRO A 398 -29.39 11.58 -11.26
CA PRO A 398 -29.03 10.19 -10.97
C PRO A 398 -29.82 9.65 -9.78
N TYR A 399 -30.29 8.41 -9.90
CA TYR A 399 -31.02 7.72 -8.84
C TYR A 399 -30.50 6.28 -8.68
N TYR A 400 -30.81 5.67 -7.55
CA TYR A 400 -30.49 4.26 -7.27
C TYR A 400 -31.58 3.36 -7.88
N SER A 401 -31.21 2.48 -8.82
CA SER A 401 -32.15 1.56 -9.47
C SER A 401 -32.11 0.18 -8.81
N SER A 402 -33.25 -0.36 -8.36
CA SER A 402 -33.29 -1.76 -7.86
C SER A 402 -33.51 -2.78 -9.00
N ALA A 403 -33.99 -2.33 -10.16
CA ALA A 403 -34.15 -3.12 -11.38
C ALA A 403 -32.78 -3.50 -11.96
N VAL A 404 -32.44 -4.78 -11.84
CA VAL A 404 -31.23 -5.36 -12.45
C VAL A 404 -31.47 -5.55 -13.95
N GLY A 405 -30.82 -4.77 -14.81
CA GLY A 405 -30.63 -5.12 -16.23
C GLY A 405 -31.70 -4.69 -17.23
N SER A 406 -32.62 -3.79 -16.90
CA SER A 406 -33.51 -3.14 -17.87
C SER A 406 -33.53 -1.63 -17.62
N GLY A 407 -33.55 -0.82 -18.68
CA GLY A 407 -33.50 0.64 -18.62
C GLY A 407 -34.58 1.28 -17.73
N ARG A 408 -34.45 2.62 -17.56
CA ARG A 408 -35.25 3.53 -16.71
C ARG A 408 -36.39 2.88 -15.92
N ALA A 409 -36.29 2.98 -14.60
CA ALA A 409 -37.45 2.80 -13.73
C ALA A 409 -38.52 3.84 -14.10
N ALA A 410 -39.79 3.41 -14.12
CA ALA A 410 -40.90 4.31 -14.38
C ALA A 410 -41.00 5.37 -13.26
N GLU A 411 -41.32 6.62 -13.62
CA GLU A 411 -41.61 7.66 -12.64
C GLU A 411 -42.67 7.18 -11.65
N GLY A 412 -42.34 7.19 -10.36
CA GLY A 412 -43.24 6.79 -9.27
C GLY A 412 -43.10 5.37 -8.73
N SER A 413 -42.16 4.54 -9.21
CA SER A 413 -41.88 3.25 -8.56
C SER A 413 -40.96 3.42 -7.35
N SER A 414 -41.49 3.25 -6.14
CA SER A 414 -40.68 3.07 -4.93
C SER A 414 -40.06 1.67 -4.92
N GLU A 415 -38.98 1.51 -5.66
CA GLU A 415 -38.24 0.25 -5.69
C GLU A 415 -37.46 0.05 -4.38
N ALA A 416 -37.70 -1.07 -3.69
CA ALA A 416 -37.22 -1.28 -2.33
C ALA A 416 -35.69 -1.43 -2.29
N LEU A 417 -35.03 -0.62 -1.44
CA LEU A 417 -33.63 -0.78 -1.10
C LEU A 417 -33.37 -2.22 -0.59
N PRO A 418 -32.17 -2.79 -0.83
CA PRO A 418 -31.85 -4.13 -0.34
C PRO A 418 -31.96 -4.18 1.19
N GLU A 419 -32.33 -5.35 1.72
CA GLU A 419 -32.47 -5.55 3.16
C GLU A 419 -31.16 -5.15 3.89
N GLY A 420 -31.27 -4.27 4.88
CA GLY A 420 -30.11 -3.72 5.62
C GLY A 420 -29.60 -2.37 5.10
N ASN A 421 -30.03 -1.93 3.90
CA ASN A 421 -29.69 -0.62 3.37
C ASN A 421 -30.66 0.45 3.91
N ASN A 422 -30.11 1.46 4.58
CA ASN A 422 -30.85 2.55 5.22
C ASN A 422 -30.92 3.84 4.37
N GLY A 423 -30.46 3.80 3.11
CA GLY A 423 -30.46 4.92 2.18
C GLY A 423 -29.29 5.91 2.34
N LEU A 424 -28.37 5.69 3.30
CA LEU A 424 -27.18 6.53 3.46
C LEU A 424 -26.31 6.51 2.20
N GLY A 425 -25.89 7.67 1.71
CA GLY A 425 -25.10 7.86 0.49
C GLY A 425 -25.93 8.07 -0.77
N LEU A 426 -27.26 8.19 -0.66
CA LEU A 426 -28.15 8.38 -1.81
C LEU A 426 -28.71 9.81 -1.92
N VAL A 427 -28.72 10.58 -0.83
CA VAL A 427 -29.30 11.94 -0.80
C VAL A 427 -28.47 12.92 -1.62
N LEU A 428 -27.17 12.69 -1.80
CA LEU A 428 -26.30 13.53 -2.63
C LEU A 428 -25.95 12.89 -3.98
N LEU A 429 -26.75 11.96 -4.50
CA LEU A 429 -26.54 11.50 -5.89
C LEU A 429 -26.68 12.66 -6.88
N GLY A 430 -25.66 12.82 -7.72
CA GLY A 430 -25.59 13.83 -8.75
C GLY A 430 -24.96 15.17 -8.35
N VAL A 431 -24.59 15.35 -7.08
CA VAL A 431 -23.93 16.55 -6.54
C VAL A 431 -22.90 16.14 -5.49
N THR A 432 -22.07 17.05 -5.00
CA THR A 432 -21.16 16.81 -3.87
C THR A 432 -21.52 17.72 -2.70
N GLY A 433 -21.08 17.35 -1.49
CA GLY A 433 -21.41 18.09 -0.27
C GLY A 433 -21.04 19.58 -0.33
N ASP A 434 -19.95 19.95 -1.01
CA ASP A 434 -19.50 21.33 -1.20
C ASP A 434 -20.42 22.17 -2.08
N MET A 435 -21.25 21.54 -2.91
CA MET A 435 -22.23 22.23 -3.74
C MET A 435 -23.49 22.64 -2.97
N VAL A 436 -23.78 21.99 -1.83
CA VAL A 436 -25.06 22.14 -1.12
C VAL A 436 -24.90 22.65 0.31
N LEU A 437 -23.73 22.44 0.93
CA LEU A 437 -23.40 22.90 2.27
C LEU A 437 -22.51 24.16 2.26
N PRO A 438 -22.52 24.96 3.35
CA PRO A 438 -21.52 26.00 3.56
C PRO A 438 -20.09 25.46 3.53
N ALA A 439 -19.15 26.25 2.98
CA ALA A 439 -17.79 25.81 2.72
C ALA A 439 -17.00 25.43 3.98
N ASP A 440 -17.22 26.13 5.11
CA ASP A 440 -16.61 25.85 6.40
C ASP A 440 -17.12 24.54 7.02
N VAL A 441 -18.43 24.28 6.90
CA VAL A 441 -19.06 23.04 7.33
C VAL A 441 -18.51 21.86 6.52
N TYR A 442 -18.51 21.97 5.19
CA TYR A 442 -17.98 20.92 4.32
C TYR A 442 -16.49 20.65 4.60
N ALA A 443 -15.67 21.70 4.72
CA ALA A 443 -14.24 21.55 4.99
C ALA A 443 -13.97 20.81 6.30
N LYS A 444 -14.76 21.09 7.35
CA LYS A 444 -14.68 20.38 8.63
C LYS A 444 -15.07 18.90 8.49
N ILE A 445 -16.21 18.61 7.87
CA ILE A 445 -16.67 17.23 7.65
C ILE A 445 -15.64 16.44 6.85
N LYS A 446 -15.10 17.03 5.78
CA LYS A 446 -14.05 16.44 4.95
C LYS A 446 -12.81 16.10 5.79
N ALA A 447 -12.30 17.06 6.56
CA ALA A 447 -11.10 16.86 7.37
C ALA A 447 -11.27 15.76 8.44
N ASP A 448 -12.46 15.65 9.04
CA ASP A 448 -12.73 14.64 10.07
C ASP A 448 -12.99 13.25 9.45
N THR A 449 -13.69 13.19 8.31
CA THR A 449 -13.95 11.95 7.58
C THR A 449 -12.66 11.30 7.11
N LEU A 450 -11.74 12.08 6.53
CA LEU A 450 -10.46 11.58 6.02
C LEU A 450 -9.55 10.98 7.11
N LYS A 451 -9.80 11.26 8.40
CA LYS A 451 -9.10 10.65 9.53
C LYS A 451 -9.76 9.35 10.03
N ALA A 452 -11.02 9.12 9.66
CA ALA A 452 -11.84 8.03 10.19
C ALA A 452 -12.00 6.86 9.21
N VAL A 453 -12.04 7.13 7.91
CA VAL A 453 -12.20 6.13 6.84
C VAL A 453 -11.08 5.09 6.87
N ARG A 454 -11.42 3.81 6.59
CA ARG A 454 -10.53 2.66 6.68
C ARG A 454 -10.53 1.74 5.47
#